data_AF-R9KDT0-F1
#
_entry.id   AF-R9KDT0-F1
#
_cell.length_a   1.000
_cell.length_b   1.000
_cell.length_c   1.000
_cell.angle_alpha   90.00
_cell.angle_beta   90.00
_cell.angle_gamma   90.00
#
_symmetry.space_group_name_H-M   'P 1'
#
loop_
_entity.id
_entity.type
_entity.pdbx_description
1 polymer ?
#
loop_
_entity_poly.entity_id
_entity_poly.type
_entity_poly.pdbx_seq_one_letter_code
_entity_poly.pdbx_strand_id
1 'polypeptide(L)'
;MDEYTQKRIEREKNKKINEMIASELADEIIPESDVEAARELCLEYGRRDTEYLLGGAILTCDKATIGPNTVGEETISFLSDPNGKERKRTRLKVSENATEWNGGKAATVKDHAIRTNIEPFECNCKIPLTEEEKQKIINSLEECEIHGTCRKLMKLDDDWENMIKKTNYFSFNYTNENQETEEAEGITMLSMLFCSHGGLITPETSGQRRYYKQRDKEEDIANGLYTNEDFLYLEATLAGESNTYEGMVAVGYEILNRCKKYGKNVKEVVTPKMQYTGFKAENLGKISNQDATDAAIAVLKNEVENPIGNITNHFGRINGYDLWCEGNVCTDIIVINGNVFYEPYGAGHNCQTTKTADAIVLYDSENGGGWLYDGVVKTSQSN
;
A
#
# COMPACT_ATOMS: atom_id res chain seq x y z
N MET A 1 -5.05 23.91 11.17
CA MET A 1 -3.91 24.85 11.15
C MET A 1 -4.40 26.13 10.50
N ASP A 2 -4.26 27.27 11.16
CA ASP A 2 -4.81 28.53 10.65
C ASP A 2 -4.04 29.09 9.43
N GLU A 3 -4.72 29.91 8.64
CA GLU A 3 -4.23 30.51 7.38
C GLU A 3 -2.95 31.34 7.60
N TYR A 4 -2.81 31.93 8.79
CA TYR A 4 -1.63 32.71 9.16
C TYR A 4 -0.40 31.82 9.34
N THR A 5 -0.58 30.67 9.97
CA THR A 5 0.47 29.66 10.15
C THR A 5 0.89 29.07 8.81
N GLN A 6 -0.05 28.80 7.90
CA GLN A 6 0.26 28.36 6.52
C GLN A 6 1.08 29.41 5.75
N LYS A 7 0.63 30.67 5.73
CA LYS A 7 1.35 31.76 5.02
C LYS A 7 2.73 32.03 5.61
N ARG A 8 2.91 31.82 6.92
CA ARG A 8 4.22 31.97 7.59
C ARG A 8 5.17 30.83 7.20
N ILE A 9 4.69 29.60 7.19
CA ILE A 9 5.46 28.42 6.73
C ILE A 9 5.86 28.58 5.27
N GLU A 10 4.94 29.03 4.42
CA GLU A 10 5.20 29.25 2.99
C GLU A 10 6.24 30.36 2.74
N ARG A 11 6.17 31.47 3.49
CA ARG A 11 7.19 32.53 3.43
C ARG A 11 8.56 32.07 3.89
N GLU A 12 8.64 31.35 5.00
CA GLU A 12 9.89 30.78 5.52
C GLU A 12 10.49 29.77 4.53
N LYS A 13 9.65 28.93 3.92
CA LYS A 13 10.06 27.96 2.89
C LYS A 13 10.60 28.67 1.65
N ASN A 14 9.88 29.65 1.12
CA ASN A 14 10.33 30.42 -0.04
C ASN A 14 11.62 31.19 0.24
N LYS A 15 11.79 31.72 1.46
CA LYS A 15 13.02 32.38 1.87
C LYS A 15 14.20 31.41 1.88
N LYS A 16 14.05 30.22 2.47
CA LYS A 16 15.10 29.19 2.52
C LYS A 16 15.46 28.62 1.15
N ILE A 17 14.46 28.39 0.28
CA ILE A 17 14.70 27.96 -1.11
C ILE A 17 15.56 29.01 -1.83
N ASN A 18 15.22 30.29 -1.69
CA ASN A 18 16.01 31.37 -2.30
C ASN A 18 17.42 31.50 -1.69
N GLU A 19 17.58 31.26 -0.39
CA GLU A 19 18.90 31.24 0.27
C GLU A 19 19.76 30.05 -0.18
N MET A 20 19.16 28.87 -0.39
CA MET A 20 19.83 27.69 -0.94
C MET A 20 20.26 27.92 -2.39
N ILE A 21 19.36 28.43 -3.23
CA ILE A 21 19.68 28.80 -4.61
C ILE A 21 20.84 29.80 -4.63
N ALA A 22 20.79 30.84 -3.79
CA ALA A 22 21.88 31.82 -3.71
C ALA A 22 23.21 31.21 -3.23
N SER A 23 23.15 30.20 -2.35
CA SER A 23 24.31 29.45 -1.84
C SER A 23 24.96 28.58 -2.90
N GLU A 24 24.17 27.83 -3.67
CA GLU A 24 24.68 26.94 -4.73
C GLU A 24 25.18 27.72 -5.96
N LEU A 25 24.57 28.87 -6.25
CA LEU A 25 25.00 29.76 -7.34
C LEU A 25 26.20 30.65 -6.98
N ALA A 26 26.67 30.63 -5.72
CA ALA A 26 27.73 31.51 -5.27
C ALA A 26 29.13 31.08 -5.75
N ASP A 27 29.32 29.79 -6.07
CA ASP A 27 30.66 29.23 -6.29
C ASP A 27 31.03 28.94 -7.76
N GLU A 28 30.10 29.01 -8.72
CA GLU A 28 30.43 28.90 -10.16
C GLU A 28 29.58 29.83 -11.04
N ILE A 29 30.16 30.35 -12.13
CA ILE A 29 29.43 31.13 -13.14
C ILE A 29 28.57 30.15 -13.96
N ILE A 30 27.35 29.90 -13.49
CA ILE A 30 26.38 29.01 -14.16
C ILE A 30 25.58 29.82 -15.20
N PRO A 31 25.37 29.31 -16.43
CA PRO A 31 24.50 29.93 -17.42
C PRO A 31 23.05 30.08 -16.91
N GLU A 32 22.40 31.21 -17.23
CA GLU A 32 21.05 31.56 -16.76
C GLU A 32 19.99 30.48 -17.09
N SER A 33 20.20 29.70 -18.16
CA SER A 33 19.36 28.56 -18.55
C SER A 33 19.46 27.37 -17.58
N ASP A 34 20.63 27.13 -17.01
CA ASP A 34 20.86 26.02 -16.07
C ASP A 34 20.36 26.41 -14.66
N VAL A 35 20.32 27.71 -14.35
CA VAL A 35 19.67 28.25 -13.15
C VAL A 35 18.16 28.05 -13.20
N GLU A 36 17.53 28.31 -14.34
CA GLU A 36 16.09 28.10 -14.50
C GLU A 36 15.74 26.60 -14.52
N ALA A 37 16.59 25.76 -15.14
CA ALA A 37 16.44 24.31 -15.06
C ALA A 37 16.62 23.78 -13.62
N ALA A 38 17.61 24.27 -12.86
CA ALA A 38 17.80 23.91 -11.46
C ALA A 38 16.65 24.43 -10.58
N ARG A 39 16.10 25.61 -10.88
CA ARG A 39 14.91 26.17 -10.22
C ARG A 39 13.67 25.35 -10.53
N GLU A 40 13.41 25.01 -11.78
CA GLU A 40 12.30 24.12 -12.15
C GLU A 40 12.47 22.75 -11.50
N LEU A 41 13.69 22.19 -11.48
CA LEU A 41 14.00 20.96 -10.76
C LEU A 41 13.67 21.12 -9.27
N CYS A 42 14.17 22.15 -8.58
CA CYS A 42 13.87 22.41 -7.17
C CYS A 42 12.38 22.72 -6.89
N LEU A 43 11.66 23.34 -7.82
CA LEU A 43 10.22 23.65 -7.70
C LEU A 43 9.34 22.43 -7.97
N GLU A 44 9.77 21.52 -8.85
CA GLU A 44 9.13 20.25 -9.18
C GLU A 44 9.36 19.21 -8.06
N TYR A 45 10.56 19.18 -7.47
CA TYR A 45 10.85 18.44 -6.24
C TYR A 45 10.07 19.02 -5.04
N GLY A 46 10.01 20.35 -4.87
CA GLY A 46 9.48 21.06 -3.69
C GLY A 46 8.02 20.84 -3.26
N ARG A 47 7.20 20.07 -3.98
CA ARG A 47 5.75 19.94 -3.70
C ARG A 47 5.37 18.84 -2.70
N ARG A 48 6.23 17.83 -2.45
CA ARG A 48 5.98 16.68 -1.54
C ARG A 48 7.24 16.09 -0.86
N ASP A 49 8.39 16.74 -1.02
CA ASP A 49 9.75 16.20 -0.87
C ASP A 49 10.40 16.35 0.52
N THR A 50 9.91 17.25 1.37
CA THR A 50 10.37 17.41 2.75
C THR A 50 9.63 16.50 3.74
N GLU A 51 8.82 15.57 3.24
CA GLU A 51 8.08 14.67 4.12
C GLU A 51 8.97 13.61 4.72
N TYR A 52 8.93 13.51 6.04
CA TYR A 52 9.65 12.48 6.78
C TYR A 52 9.16 11.09 6.41
N LEU A 53 10.08 10.15 6.24
CA LEU A 53 9.71 8.75 6.03
C LEU A 53 9.23 8.16 7.35
N LEU A 54 8.21 7.33 7.25
CA LEU A 54 7.71 6.50 8.33
C LEU A 54 7.89 5.02 8.01
N GLY A 55 7.75 4.19 9.04
CA GLY A 55 7.62 2.74 8.89
C GLY A 55 6.57 2.38 7.83
N GLY A 56 6.96 1.50 6.91
CA GLY A 56 6.14 1.10 5.77
C GLY A 56 6.41 1.87 4.47
N ALA A 57 7.27 2.90 4.48
CA ALA A 57 7.75 3.58 3.29
C ALA A 57 8.31 2.56 2.28
N ILE A 58 7.82 2.64 1.04
CA ILE A 58 8.29 1.83 -0.08
C ILE A 58 9.59 2.42 -0.62
N LEU A 59 10.61 1.57 -0.71
CA LEU A 59 11.94 1.91 -1.20
C LEU A 59 12.24 1.18 -2.51
N THR A 60 13.08 1.78 -3.34
CA THR A 60 13.59 1.19 -4.59
C THR A 60 15.09 1.42 -4.73
N CYS A 61 15.76 0.62 -5.57
CA CYS A 61 17.18 0.75 -5.88
C CYS A 61 17.37 0.93 -7.38
N ASP A 62 18.19 1.91 -7.78
CA ASP A 62 18.45 2.21 -9.19
C ASP A 62 19.16 1.08 -9.96
N LYS A 63 19.81 0.16 -9.24
CA LYS A 63 20.46 -1.04 -9.81
C LYS A 63 19.62 -2.32 -9.72
N ALA A 64 18.40 -2.26 -9.19
CA ALA A 64 17.50 -3.40 -9.12
C ALA A 64 17.04 -3.86 -10.51
N THR A 65 17.07 -5.17 -10.77
CA THR A 65 16.56 -5.76 -12.01
C THR A 65 15.87 -7.11 -11.79
N ILE A 66 14.86 -7.39 -12.60
CA ILE A 66 14.17 -8.68 -12.65
C ILE A 66 14.61 -9.53 -13.86
N GLY A 67 15.50 -8.98 -14.70
CA GLY A 67 16.06 -9.73 -15.82
C GLY A 67 17.03 -10.83 -15.35
N PRO A 68 17.29 -11.82 -16.22
CA PRO A 68 18.30 -12.83 -15.94
C PRO A 68 19.67 -12.19 -15.69
N ASN A 69 20.43 -12.75 -14.76
CA ASN A 69 21.77 -12.29 -14.43
C ASN A 69 22.78 -13.42 -14.66
N THR A 70 23.72 -13.21 -15.56
CA THR A 70 24.76 -14.21 -15.87
C THR A 70 25.93 -14.03 -14.93
N VAL A 71 26.26 -15.08 -14.17
CA VAL A 71 27.31 -15.10 -13.17
C VAL A 71 28.28 -16.23 -13.52
N GLY A 72 29.35 -15.89 -14.26
CA GLY A 72 30.25 -16.89 -14.83
C GLY A 72 29.59 -17.64 -15.98
N GLU A 73 29.52 -18.97 -15.89
CA GLU A 73 28.79 -19.84 -16.85
C GLU A 73 27.32 -20.02 -16.48
N GLU A 74 26.91 -19.65 -15.25
CA GLU A 74 25.55 -19.82 -14.75
C GLU A 74 24.66 -18.63 -15.09
N THR A 75 23.39 -18.87 -15.38
CA THR A 75 22.39 -17.82 -15.59
C THR A 75 21.30 -17.91 -14.55
N ILE A 76 21.25 -16.92 -13.66
CA ILE A 76 20.24 -16.83 -12.62
C ILE A 76 18.99 -16.21 -13.23
N SER A 77 18.00 -17.06 -13.46
CA SER A 77 16.65 -16.67 -13.83
C SER A 77 15.76 -16.85 -12.60
N PHE A 78 14.84 -15.90 -12.37
CA PHE A 78 13.86 -16.09 -11.31
C PHE A 78 13.00 -17.32 -11.61
N LEU A 79 12.89 -18.22 -10.64
CA LEU A 79 11.82 -19.20 -10.66
C LEU A 79 10.50 -18.42 -10.66
N SER A 80 9.63 -18.74 -11.62
CA SER A 80 8.35 -18.07 -11.89
C SER A 80 7.72 -17.51 -10.62
N ASP A 81 7.54 -16.18 -10.55
CA ASP A 81 6.96 -15.53 -9.38
C ASP A 81 5.54 -16.06 -9.14
N PRO A 82 5.30 -16.93 -8.14
CA PRO A 82 4.01 -17.57 -7.97
C PRO A 82 2.93 -16.57 -7.55
N ASN A 83 3.32 -15.36 -7.12
CA ASN A 83 2.45 -14.41 -6.42
C ASN A 83 2.49 -12.99 -7.02
N GLY A 84 3.18 -12.77 -8.14
CA GLY A 84 3.28 -11.45 -8.78
C GLY A 84 3.87 -10.35 -7.87
N LYS A 85 4.78 -10.69 -6.95
CA LYS A 85 5.36 -9.72 -6.02
C LYS A 85 6.21 -8.68 -6.75
N GLU A 86 6.15 -7.43 -6.30
CA GLU A 86 6.96 -6.36 -6.86
C GLU A 86 8.42 -6.42 -6.37
N ARG A 87 9.19 -7.34 -6.97
CA ARG A 87 10.55 -7.74 -6.58
C ARG A 87 11.60 -6.63 -6.48
N LYS A 88 11.40 -5.50 -7.16
CA LYS A 88 12.35 -4.36 -7.15
C LYS A 88 12.15 -3.42 -5.98
N ARG A 89 11.13 -3.65 -5.14
CA ARG A 89 10.78 -2.78 -4.02
C ARG A 89 10.93 -3.52 -2.70
N THR A 90 11.24 -2.76 -1.66
CA THR A 90 11.25 -3.23 -0.28
C THR A 90 10.56 -2.20 0.61
N ARG A 91 10.33 -2.54 1.88
CA ARG A 91 9.68 -1.66 2.86
C ARG A 91 10.65 -1.31 3.97
N LEU A 92 10.68 -0.03 4.32
CA LEU A 92 11.38 0.47 5.49
C LEU A 92 10.66 0.03 6.77
N LYS A 93 11.41 -0.59 7.69
CA LYS A 93 10.96 -0.99 9.02
C LYS A 93 11.66 -0.12 10.06
N VAL A 94 10.88 0.49 10.94
CA VAL A 94 11.36 1.36 12.03
C VAL A 94 10.46 1.22 13.26
N SER A 95 9.96 0.01 13.51
CA SER A 95 9.02 -0.28 14.60
C SER A 95 9.61 -0.06 15.99
N GLU A 96 10.93 -0.15 16.09
CA GLU A 96 11.75 0.03 17.27
C GLU A 96 11.86 1.50 17.70
N ASN A 97 11.67 2.44 16.77
CA ASN A 97 11.82 3.86 17.07
C ASN A 97 10.73 4.35 18.04
N ALA A 98 11.11 5.20 18.97
CA ALA A 98 10.21 5.66 20.02
C ALA A 98 9.21 6.70 19.47
N THR A 99 9.66 7.58 18.58
CA THR A 99 8.84 8.69 18.08
C THR A 99 7.77 8.23 17.08
N GLU A 100 6.51 8.53 17.40
CA GLU A 100 5.40 8.50 16.45
C GLU A 100 5.24 9.86 15.75
N TRP A 101 5.05 9.83 14.44
CA TRP A 101 4.82 11.00 13.61
C TRP A 101 3.76 10.66 12.57
N ASN A 102 2.72 11.50 12.43
CA ASN A 102 1.67 11.35 11.42
C ASN A 102 1.07 9.92 11.28
N GLY A 103 0.91 9.23 12.42
CA GLY A 103 0.24 7.93 12.49
C GLY A 103 1.14 6.71 12.20
N GLY A 104 2.45 6.90 12.12
CA GLY A 104 3.45 5.83 12.02
C GLY A 104 4.73 6.17 12.81
N LYS A 105 5.69 5.23 12.83
CA LYS A 105 7.00 5.45 13.48
C LYS A 105 7.93 6.24 12.57
N ALA A 106 8.54 7.30 13.08
CA ALA A 106 9.42 8.16 12.31
C ALA A 106 10.76 7.46 12.03
N ALA A 107 11.23 7.55 10.79
CA ALA A 107 12.54 7.07 10.40
C ALA A 107 13.60 8.18 10.49
N THR A 108 14.83 7.74 10.71
CA THR A 108 16.01 8.55 10.97
C THR A 108 17.16 8.10 10.09
N VAL A 109 18.25 8.88 10.09
CA VAL A 109 19.45 8.56 9.31
C VAL A 109 20.12 7.26 9.72
N LYS A 110 19.82 6.75 10.92
CA LYS A 110 20.37 5.50 11.47
C LYS A 110 19.62 4.24 11.03
N ASP A 111 18.46 4.38 10.39
CA ASP A 111 17.60 3.24 10.03
C ASP A 111 18.03 2.58 8.70
N HIS A 112 19.26 2.06 8.65
CA HIS A 112 19.87 1.49 7.44
C HIS A 112 20.15 -0.03 7.54
N ALA A 113 20.02 -0.64 8.72
CA ALA A 113 20.52 -1.98 8.96
C ALA A 113 19.78 -3.06 8.14
N ILE A 114 20.56 -3.95 7.51
CA ILE A 114 20.05 -5.04 6.69
C ILE A 114 19.27 -6.04 7.55
N ARG A 115 18.09 -6.47 7.09
CA ARG A 115 17.15 -7.38 7.78
C ARG A 115 16.54 -6.86 9.09
N THR A 116 16.97 -5.70 9.56
CA THR A 116 16.32 -4.96 10.64
C THR A 116 15.43 -3.88 10.04
N ASN A 117 16.03 -2.87 9.42
CA ASN A 117 15.32 -1.76 8.80
C ASN A 117 14.94 -2.03 7.35
N ILE A 118 15.84 -2.71 6.61
CA ILE A 118 15.69 -2.89 5.16
C ILE A 118 15.93 -4.36 4.83
N GLU A 119 14.89 -5.05 4.35
CA GLU A 119 15.07 -6.37 3.74
C GLU A 119 15.81 -6.24 2.42
N PRO A 120 16.78 -7.12 2.12
CA PRO A 120 17.36 -7.19 0.80
C PRO A 120 16.28 -7.31 -0.28
N PHE A 121 16.41 -6.51 -1.33
CA PHE A 121 15.50 -6.54 -2.47
C PHE A 121 15.46 -7.96 -3.06
N GLU A 122 14.26 -8.45 -3.39
CA GLU A 122 14.07 -9.78 -3.98
C GLU A 122 14.35 -9.80 -5.50
N CYS A 123 15.42 -9.11 -5.90
CA CYS A 123 15.82 -8.86 -7.28
C CYS A 123 17.31 -9.16 -7.53
N ASN A 124 17.72 -9.06 -8.79
CA ASN A 124 19.10 -9.11 -9.20
C ASN A 124 19.72 -7.70 -9.17
N CYS A 125 21.03 -7.63 -8.96
CA CYS A 125 21.80 -6.40 -9.06
C CYS A 125 22.41 -6.26 -10.45
N LYS A 126 22.31 -5.08 -11.06
CA LYS A 126 22.94 -4.75 -12.36
C LYS A 126 24.43 -4.41 -12.26
N ILE A 127 24.98 -4.25 -11.06
CA ILE A 127 26.38 -3.90 -10.90
C ILE A 127 27.28 -5.07 -11.33
N PRO A 128 28.36 -4.81 -12.08
CA PRO A 128 29.35 -5.84 -12.41
C PRO A 128 29.95 -6.50 -11.18
N LEU A 129 30.00 -7.83 -11.19
CA LEU A 129 30.47 -8.63 -10.07
C LEU A 129 31.99 -8.83 -10.10
N THR A 130 32.61 -8.73 -8.93
CA THR A 130 33.96 -9.23 -8.69
C THR A 130 34.00 -10.76 -8.68
N GLU A 131 35.17 -11.38 -8.88
CA GLU A 131 35.30 -12.85 -8.83
C GLU A 131 34.88 -13.43 -7.47
N GLU A 132 35.15 -12.72 -6.38
CA GLU A 132 34.71 -13.13 -5.04
C GLU A 132 33.18 -13.13 -4.92
N GLU A 133 32.51 -12.09 -5.44
CA GLU A 133 31.05 -11.99 -5.44
C GLU A 133 30.40 -13.05 -6.34
N LYS A 134 31.00 -13.34 -7.50
CA LYS A 134 30.57 -14.45 -8.34
C LYS A 134 30.62 -15.76 -7.57
N GLN A 135 31.71 -16.05 -6.86
CA GLN A 135 31.84 -17.27 -6.08
C GLN A 135 30.81 -17.32 -4.93
N LYS A 136 30.53 -16.20 -4.26
CA LYS A 136 29.48 -16.13 -3.21
C LYS A 136 28.10 -16.49 -3.75
N ILE A 137 27.79 -16.02 -4.95
CA ILE A 137 26.52 -16.33 -5.62
C ILE A 137 26.48 -17.80 -6.06
N ILE A 138 27.54 -18.30 -6.69
CA ILE A 138 27.64 -19.70 -7.13
C ILE A 138 27.47 -20.67 -5.95
N ASN A 139 28.05 -20.33 -4.79
CA ASN A 139 27.91 -21.11 -3.56
C ASN A 139 26.50 -21.01 -2.92
N SER A 140 25.57 -20.24 -3.51
CA SER A 140 24.23 -20.01 -3.00
C SER A 140 23.20 -19.89 -4.13
N LEU A 141 23.37 -20.64 -5.23
CA LEU A 141 22.54 -20.55 -6.43
C LEU A 141 21.05 -20.72 -6.13
N GLU A 142 20.68 -21.78 -5.40
CA GLU A 142 19.28 -22.08 -5.06
C GLU A 142 18.60 -20.90 -4.33
N GLU A 143 19.29 -20.24 -3.40
CA GLU A 143 18.76 -19.06 -2.73
C GLU A 143 18.64 -17.86 -3.69
N CYS A 144 19.60 -17.69 -4.59
CA CYS A 144 19.61 -16.59 -5.57
C CYS A 144 18.58 -16.78 -6.69
N GLU A 145 18.21 -18.02 -7.04
CA GLU A 145 17.14 -18.30 -8.01
C GLU A 145 15.75 -17.94 -7.45
N ILE A 146 15.58 -18.07 -6.12
CA ILE A 146 14.33 -17.73 -5.43
C ILE A 146 14.27 -16.21 -5.17
N HIS A 147 15.31 -15.64 -4.58
CA HIS A 147 15.30 -14.28 -4.03
C HIS A 147 16.11 -13.26 -4.83
N GLY A 148 16.88 -13.67 -5.84
CA GLY A 148 17.76 -12.80 -6.61
C GLY A 148 19.12 -12.52 -5.93
N THR A 149 20.04 -11.95 -6.71
CA THR A 149 21.42 -11.74 -6.27
C THR A 149 21.61 -10.59 -5.27
N CYS A 150 20.70 -9.61 -5.22
CA CYS A 150 20.79 -8.51 -4.23
C CYS A 150 20.85 -9.02 -2.79
N ARG A 151 20.22 -10.17 -2.51
CA ARG A 151 20.25 -10.81 -1.19
C ARG A 151 21.66 -11.18 -0.70
N LYS A 152 22.62 -11.37 -1.61
CA LYS A 152 24.04 -11.65 -1.29
C LYS A 152 24.95 -10.45 -1.44
N LEU A 153 24.55 -9.47 -2.26
CA LEU A 153 25.41 -8.36 -2.67
C LEU A 153 25.14 -7.07 -1.91
N MET A 154 23.95 -6.88 -1.38
CA MET A 154 23.58 -5.65 -0.68
C MET A 154 24.45 -5.45 0.57
N LYS A 155 25.00 -4.25 0.69
CA LYS A 155 25.84 -3.81 1.81
C LYS A 155 25.42 -2.38 2.16
N LEU A 156 24.99 -2.16 3.40
CA LEU A 156 24.46 -0.88 3.88
C LEU A 156 25.27 -0.46 5.09
N ASP A 157 26.50 0.00 4.83
CA ASP A 157 27.48 0.33 5.87
C ASP A 157 27.37 1.79 6.35
N ASP A 158 26.79 2.65 5.51
CA ASP A 158 26.64 4.07 5.75
C ASP A 158 25.23 4.42 6.26
N ASP A 159 25.15 5.51 7.03
CA ASP A 159 23.89 6.16 7.37
C ASP A 159 23.20 6.71 6.11
N TRP A 160 21.89 6.97 6.20
CA TRP A 160 21.20 7.71 5.15
C TRP A 160 21.75 9.14 5.04
N GLU A 161 21.83 9.63 3.80
CA GLU A 161 22.20 11.01 3.52
C GLU A 161 20.96 11.85 3.22
N ASN A 162 20.78 12.91 4.00
CA ASN A 162 19.81 13.96 3.72
C ASN A 162 20.40 14.91 2.67
N MET A 163 19.76 14.98 1.49
CA MET A 163 20.30 15.73 0.36
C MET A 163 20.45 17.25 0.60
N ILE A 164 19.69 17.83 1.54
CA ILE A 164 19.73 19.27 1.82
C ILE A 164 20.56 19.55 3.09
N LYS A 165 21.88 19.57 2.93
CA LYS A 165 22.87 19.69 4.02
C LYS A 165 22.76 20.95 4.90
N LYS A 166 22.02 21.99 4.47
CA LYS A 166 21.83 23.26 5.21
C LYS A 166 20.40 23.44 5.76
N THR A 167 19.65 22.35 5.88
CA THR A 167 18.30 22.37 6.49
C THR A 167 18.34 21.84 7.91
N ASN A 168 17.60 22.50 8.81
CA ASN A 168 17.34 21.96 10.15
C ASN A 168 16.27 20.87 10.05
N TYR A 169 16.68 19.64 9.78
CA TYR A 169 15.77 18.50 9.86
C TYR A 169 15.31 18.30 11.31
N PHE A 170 14.08 17.88 11.52
CA PHE A 170 13.64 17.40 12.82
C PHE A 170 14.45 16.18 13.22
N SER A 171 14.88 16.17 14.47
CA SER A 171 15.44 14.99 15.10
C SER A 171 14.32 14.19 15.75
N PHE A 172 14.45 12.87 15.70
CA PHE A 172 13.53 11.93 16.34
C PHE A 172 14.33 10.97 17.24
N ASN A 173 13.62 10.35 18.18
CA ASN A 173 14.22 9.38 19.08
C ASN A 173 14.36 8.04 18.34
N TYR A 174 15.60 7.75 17.93
CA TYR A 174 16.04 6.46 17.40
C TYR A 174 16.36 5.52 18.57
N THR A 175 15.96 4.26 18.45
CA THR A 175 16.27 3.22 19.44
C THR A 175 17.30 2.26 18.86
N ASN A 176 18.51 2.22 19.43
CA ASN A 176 19.56 1.33 18.94
C ASN A 176 19.36 -0.13 19.37
N GLU A 177 20.25 -1.01 18.91
CA GLU A 177 20.24 -2.45 19.21
C GLU A 177 20.31 -2.80 20.71
N ASN A 178 20.86 -1.89 21.53
CA ASN A 178 20.95 -2.04 23.00
C ASN A 178 19.72 -1.50 23.73
N GLN A 179 18.66 -1.11 23.01
CA GLN A 179 17.44 -0.47 23.54
C GLN A 179 17.69 0.89 24.20
N GLU A 180 18.79 1.55 23.84
CA GLU A 180 19.06 2.92 24.25
C GLU A 180 18.52 3.89 23.20
N THR A 181 17.95 5.00 23.66
CA THR A 181 17.37 6.02 22.79
C THR A 181 18.34 7.19 22.60
N GLU A 182 18.56 7.60 21.36
CA GLU A 182 19.30 8.80 21.01
C GLU A 182 18.52 9.66 19.99
N GLU A 183 18.83 10.95 19.93
CA GLU A 183 18.27 11.84 18.91
C GLU A 183 19.06 11.71 17.62
N ALA A 184 18.38 11.40 16.52
CA ALA A 184 18.95 11.33 15.18
C ALA A 184 18.08 12.12 14.19
N GLU A 185 18.71 12.70 13.17
CA GLU A 185 17.98 13.45 12.13
C GLU A 185 16.99 12.54 11.41
N GLY A 186 15.77 13.04 11.20
CA GLY A 186 14.77 12.38 10.39
C GLY A 186 15.15 12.35 8.92
N ILE A 187 14.81 11.26 8.24
CA ILE A 187 14.98 11.13 6.78
C ILE A 187 13.67 11.48 6.06
N THR A 188 13.78 12.00 4.85
CA THR A 188 12.69 12.52 4.03
C THR A 188 12.59 11.77 2.69
N MET A 189 11.61 12.13 1.87
CA MET A 189 11.47 11.65 0.49
C MET A 189 12.69 11.94 -0.40
N LEU A 190 13.55 12.89 -0.02
CA LEU A 190 14.81 13.19 -0.72
C LEU A 190 16.03 12.52 -0.10
N SER A 191 15.87 11.76 0.97
CA SER A 191 17.00 11.08 1.58
C SER A 191 17.40 9.87 0.75
N MET A 192 18.69 9.59 0.74
CA MET A 192 19.27 8.56 -0.12
C MET A 192 20.16 7.67 0.73
N LEU A 193 20.08 6.36 0.51
CA LEU A 193 20.95 5.41 1.18
C LEU A 193 21.87 4.77 0.14
N PHE A 194 23.17 4.88 0.37
CA PHE A 194 24.15 4.27 -0.50
C PHE A 194 24.34 2.80 -0.12
N CYS A 195 24.20 1.93 -1.11
CA CYS A 195 24.64 0.55 -1.00
C CYS A 195 26.09 0.48 -1.46
N SER A 196 27.00 0.04 -0.60
CA SER A 196 28.45 -0.02 -0.88
C SER A 196 28.82 -0.89 -2.09
N HIS A 197 27.89 -1.73 -2.57
CA HIS A 197 28.03 -2.45 -3.83
C HIS A 197 27.73 -1.58 -5.07
N GLY A 198 27.39 -0.29 -4.92
CA GLY A 198 27.22 0.68 -6.00
C GLY A 198 25.77 1.00 -6.37
N GLY A 199 24.81 0.67 -5.51
CA GLY A 199 23.40 0.99 -5.70
C GLY A 199 22.96 2.19 -4.87
N LEU A 200 21.94 2.89 -5.34
CA LEU A 200 21.36 4.04 -4.66
C LEU A 200 19.91 3.73 -4.31
N ILE A 201 19.63 3.65 -3.01
CA ILE A 201 18.31 3.35 -2.48
C ILE A 201 17.58 4.67 -2.21
N THR A 202 16.38 4.80 -2.77
CA THR A 202 15.56 6.01 -2.65
C THR A 202 14.11 5.65 -2.28
N PRO A 203 13.40 6.56 -1.59
CA PRO A 203 11.99 6.37 -1.27
C PRO A 203 11.11 6.61 -2.50
N GLU A 204 10.17 5.72 -2.75
CA GLU A 204 9.07 5.98 -3.68
C GLU A 204 7.81 6.52 -2.97
N THR A 205 7.68 6.26 -1.66
CA THR A 205 6.58 6.76 -0.83
C THR A 205 7.09 7.11 0.57
N SER A 206 6.45 8.06 1.26
CA SER A 206 6.87 8.47 2.61
C SER A 206 6.40 7.52 3.71
N GLY A 207 5.56 6.53 3.41
CA GLY A 207 4.89 5.71 4.43
C GLY A 207 3.77 6.44 5.18
N GLN A 208 3.57 7.74 4.96
CA GLN A 208 2.56 8.57 5.64
C GLN A 208 1.12 8.38 5.12
N ARG A 209 0.72 7.17 4.70
CA ARG A 209 -0.58 6.88 4.08
C ARG A 209 -1.79 7.44 4.85
N ARG A 210 -1.72 7.45 6.19
CA ARG A 210 -2.76 7.99 7.09
C ARG A 210 -3.02 9.48 6.92
N TYR A 211 -1.97 10.29 6.80
CA TYR A 211 -2.10 11.75 6.72
C TYR A 211 -2.68 12.19 5.37
N TYR A 212 -2.19 11.60 4.28
CA TYR A 212 -2.68 11.90 2.95
C TYR A 212 -4.15 11.55 2.79
N LYS A 213 -4.56 10.35 3.18
CA LYS A 213 -5.94 9.92 3.01
C LYS A 213 -6.93 10.71 3.88
N GLN A 214 -6.50 11.21 5.04
CA GLN A 214 -7.36 12.08 5.85
C GLN A 214 -7.49 13.49 5.27
N ARG A 215 -6.40 14.07 4.75
CA ARG A 215 -6.43 15.38 4.08
C ARG A 215 -7.15 15.30 2.73
N ASP A 216 -6.87 14.28 1.92
CA ASP A 216 -7.54 14.01 0.66
C ASP A 216 -9.04 13.79 0.91
N LYS A 217 -9.41 13.07 1.97
CA LYS A 217 -10.82 12.94 2.39
C LYS A 217 -11.46 14.28 2.72
N GLU A 218 -10.79 15.13 3.50
CA GLU A 218 -11.30 16.47 3.84
C GLU A 218 -11.49 17.31 2.57
N GLU A 219 -10.55 17.24 1.63
CA GLU A 219 -10.62 17.93 0.34
C GLU A 219 -11.70 17.36 -0.58
N ASP A 220 -11.83 16.03 -0.67
CA ASP A 220 -12.86 15.32 -1.43
C ASP A 220 -14.27 15.68 -0.93
N ILE A 221 -14.45 15.72 0.39
CA ILE A 221 -15.71 16.15 1.03
C ILE A 221 -15.98 17.63 0.76
N ALA A 222 -14.95 18.49 0.85
CA ALA A 222 -15.08 19.91 0.54
C ALA A 222 -15.44 20.15 -0.94
N ASN A 223 -14.90 19.31 -1.85
CA ASN A 223 -15.18 19.32 -3.28
C ASN A 223 -16.51 18.61 -3.63
N GLY A 224 -17.19 18.00 -2.66
CA GLY A 224 -18.48 17.36 -2.84
C GLY A 224 -18.44 16.03 -3.61
N LEU A 225 -17.29 15.34 -3.66
CA LEU A 225 -17.18 14.03 -4.31
C LEU A 225 -18.02 12.97 -3.59
N TYR A 226 -18.05 13.02 -2.26
CA TYR A 226 -18.91 12.22 -1.39
C TYR A 226 -19.12 12.95 -0.07
N THR A 227 -20.13 12.55 0.71
CA THR A 227 -20.37 13.17 2.02
C THR A 227 -19.56 12.49 3.12
N ASN A 228 -19.29 13.22 4.20
CA ASN A 228 -18.71 12.61 5.41
C ASN A 228 -19.60 11.48 5.98
N GLU A 229 -20.93 11.58 5.81
CA GLU A 229 -21.85 10.54 6.23
C GLU A 229 -21.66 9.27 5.38
N ASP A 230 -21.59 9.39 4.05
CA ASP A 230 -21.33 8.25 3.17
C ASP A 230 -20.01 7.55 3.51
N PHE A 231 -18.94 8.32 3.73
CA PHE A 231 -17.64 7.78 4.14
C PHE A 231 -17.72 6.99 5.46
N LEU A 232 -18.24 7.60 6.52
CA LEU A 232 -18.25 6.99 7.86
C LEU A 232 -19.09 5.71 7.90
N TYR A 233 -20.25 5.73 7.24
CA TYR A 233 -21.13 4.55 7.18
C TYR A 233 -20.54 3.45 6.31
N LEU A 234 -19.88 3.80 5.19
CA LEU A 234 -19.20 2.82 4.36
C LEU A 234 -18.04 2.17 5.13
N GLU A 235 -17.11 2.96 5.66
CA GLU A 235 -15.93 2.50 6.41
C GLU A 235 -16.30 1.56 7.56
N ALA A 236 -17.30 1.93 8.36
CA ALA A 236 -17.75 1.11 9.48
C ALA A 236 -18.36 -0.23 9.03
N THR A 237 -19.04 -0.27 7.89
CA THR A 237 -19.54 -1.51 7.31
C THR A 237 -18.39 -2.35 6.75
N LEU A 238 -17.46 -1.76 5.98
CA LEU A 238 -16.34 -2.50 5.38
C LEU A 238 -15.47 -3.18 6.45
N ALA A 239 -15.16 -2.46 7.53
CA ALA A 239 -14.39 -3.01 8.64
C ALA A 239 -15.07 -4.18 9.37
N GLY A 240 -16.39 -4.31 9.24
CA GLY A 240 -17.16 -5.39 9.86
C GLY A 240 -17.44 -6.58 8.93
N GLU A 241 -17.45 -6.37 7.61
CA GLU A 241 -17.85 -7.38 6.62
C GLU A 241 -16.65 -8.08 5.95
N SER A 242 -15.44 -7.52 6.04
CA SER A 242 -14.24 -8.17 5.52
C SER A 242 -12.99 -7.80 6.29
N ASN A 243 -11.96 -8.67 6.22
CA ASN A 243 -10.65 -8.48 6.83
C ASN A 243 -9.54 -8.26 5.80
N THR A 244 -9.87 -8.14 4.51
CA THR A 244 -8.92 -7.93 3.41
C THR A 244 -9.33 -6.72 2.60
N TYR A 245 -8.36 -5.99 2.05
CA TYR A 245 -8.63 -4.83 1.21
C TYR A 245 -9.51 -5.17 0.00
N GLU A 246 -9.23 -6.27 -0.70
CA GLU A 246 -9.97 -6.70 -1.89
C GLU A 246 -11.42 -7.06 -1.54
N GLY A 247 -11.63 -7.77 -0.42
CA GLY A 247 -12.97 -8.06 0.07
C GLY A 247 -13.75 -6.80 0.47
N MET A 248 -13.08 -5.83 1.10
CA MET A 248 -13.68 -4.54 1.45
C MET A 248 -14.05 -3.74 0.20
N VAL A 249 -13.20 -3.70 -0.83
CA VAL A 249 -13.52 -3.06 -2.11
C VAL A 249 -14.75 -3.70 -2.76
N ALA A 250 -14.83 -5.04 -2.78
CA ALA A 250 -15.98 -5.75 -3.35
C ALA A 250 -17.29 -5.45 -2.59
N VAL A 251 -17.28 -5.50 -1.25
CA VAL A 251 -18.44 -5.11 -0.42
C VAL A 251 -18.80 -3.63 -0.63
N GLY A 252 -17.80 -2.76 -0.77
CA GLY A 252 -18.04 -1.34 -1.02
C GLY A 252 -18.77 -1.08 -2.33
N TYR A 253 -18.35 -1.73 -3.41
CA TYR A 253 -19.04 -1.65 -4.69
C TYR A 253 -20.44 -2.27 -4.65
N GLU A 254 -20.63 -3.36 -3.90
CA GLU A 254 -21.95 -3.96 -3.69
C GLU A 254 -22.92 -2.94 -3.05
N ILE A 255 -22.46 -2.23 -2.02
CA ILE A 255 -23.21 -1.13 -1.38
C ILE A 255 -23.52 0.00 -2.37
N LEU A 256 -22.54 0.44 -3.17
CA LEU A 256 -22.77 1.50 -4.17
C LEU A 256 -23.72 1.07 -5.29
N ASN A 257 -23.66 -0.20 -5.71
CA ASN A 257 -24.61 -0.78 -6.67
C ASN A 257 -26.03 -0.76 -6.10
N ARG A 258 -26.21 -1.09 -4.81
CA ARG A 258 -27.50 -0.96 -4.12
C ARG A 258 -27.96 0.50 -4.04
N CYS A 259 -27.06 1.44 -3.71
CA CYS A 259 -27.36 2.87 -3.70
C CYS A 259 -27.92 3.32 -5.06
N LYS A 260 -27.21 2.96 -6.14
CA LYS A 260 -27.62 3.27 -7.52
C LYS A 260 -28.93 2.61 -7.92
N LYS A 261 -29.11 1.31 -7.63
CA LYS A 261 -30.31 0.53 -8.00
C LYS A 261 -31.57 1.02 -7.29
N TYR A 262 -31.44 1.42 -6.02
CA TYR A 262 -32.59 1.78 -5.18
C TYR A 262 -32.76 3.29 -4.97
N GLY A 263 -31.86 4.13 -5.50
CA GLY A 263 -31.90 5.58 -5.30
C GLY A 263 -31.73 5.98 -3.83
N LYS A 264 -30.86 5.26 -3.11
CA LYS A 264 -30.59 5.44 -1.67
C LYS A 264 -29.17 5.91 -1.44
N ASN A 265 -28.91 6.57 -0.31
CA ASN A 265 -27.55 6.84 0.15
C ASN A 265 -26.96 5.63 0.92
N VAL A 266 -25.67 5.71 1.25
CA VAL A 266 -24.95 4.61 1.93
C VAL A 266 -25.62 4.25 3.26
N LYS A 267 -25.96 5.25 4.08
CA LYS A 267 -26.62 5.04 5.38
C LYS A 267 -27.93 4.28 5.26
N GLU A 268 -28.78 4.66 4.30
CA GLU A 268 -30.07 4.00 4.04
C GLU A 268 -29.91 2.56 3.54
N VAL A 269 -28.79 2.24 2.89
CA VAL A 269 -28.45 0.89 2.45
C VAL A 269 -27.91 0.04 3.60
N VAL A 270 -27.05 0.59 4.47
CA VAL A 270 -26.32 -0.23 5.47
C VAL A 270 -27.01 -0.38 6.82
N THR A 271 -27.90 0.55 7.19
CA THR A 271 -28.60 0.55 8.49
C THR A 271 -29.83 -0.35 8.63
N PRO A 272 -30.51 -0.84 7.57
CA PRO A 272 -31.61 -1.78 7.73
C PRO A 272 -31.20 -3.03 8.52
N LYS A 273 -32.11 -3.49 9.38
CA LYS A 273 -31.86 -4.62 10.29
C LYS A 273 -31.50 -5.89 9.48
N MET A 274 -30.42 -6.56 9.88
CA MET A 274 -29.89 -7.80 9.26
C MET A 274 -29.33 -7.63 7.84
N GLN A 275 -29.18 -6.40 7.34
CA GLN A 275 -28.60 -6.18 6.01
C GLN A 275 -27.08 -6.37 6.01
N TYR A 276 -26.41 -5.81 7.02
CA TYR A 276 -24.98 -5.92 7.25
C TYR A 276 -24.77 -6.18 8.74
N THR A 277 -24.33 -7.38 9.09
CA THR A 277 -24.16 -7.79 10.49
C THR A 277 -22.90 -7.23 11.14
N GLY A 278 -21.91 -6.88 10.33
CA GLY A 278 -20.67 -6.25 10.75
C GLY A 278 -20.81 -4.76 11.07
N PHE A 279 -21.84 -4.09 10.53
CA PHE A 279 -22.08 -2.68 10.80
C PHE A 279 -22.47 -2.42 12.26
N LYS A 280 -21.75 -1.51 12.92
CA LYS A 280 -22.06 -1.05 14.28
C LYS A 280 -21.99 0.47 14.35
N ALA A 281 -23.13 1.11 14.62
CA ALA A 281 -23.21 2.57 14.68
C ALA A 281 -22.28 3.21 15.74
N GLU A 282 -21.97 2.49 16.81
CA GLU A 282 -21.03 2.93 17.86
C GLU A 282 -19.57 3.08 17.39
N ASN A 283 -19.23 2.44 16.26
CA ASN A 283 -17.91 2.47 15.65
C ASN A 283 -17.70 3.62 14.65
N LEU A 284 -18.75 4.37 14.31
CA LEU A 284 -18.65 5.50 13.37
C LEU A 284 -17.56 6.49 13.84
N GLY A 285 -16.60 6.76 12.96
CA GLY A 285 -15.48 7.67 13.22
C GLY A 285 -14.43 7.14 14.20
N LYS A 286 -14.50 5.84 14.56
CA LYS A 286 -13.58 5.18 15.50
C LYS A 286 -12.90 3.96 14.90
N ILE A 287 -13.02 3.75 13.59
CA ILE A 287 -12.38 2.65 12.89
C ILE A 287 -10.87 2.92 12.83
N SER A 288 -10.07 1.95 13.28
CA SER A 288 -8.61 1.99 13.21
C SER A 288 -8.03 1.10 12.10
N ASN A 289 -8.90 0.32 11.43
CA ASN A 289 -8.53 -0.56 10.32
C ASN A 289 -8.24 0.29 9.07
N GLN A 290 -6.98 0.34 8.68
CA GLN A 290 -6.53 1.16 7.56
C GLN A 290 -7.05 0.66 6.21
N ASP A 291 -7.16 -0.65 6.01
CA ASP A 291 -7.67 -1.20 4.76
C ASP A 291 -9.13 -0.79 4.53
N ALA A 292 -9.91 -0.66 5.62
CA ALA A 292 -11.29 -0.20 5.54
C ALA A 292 -11.39 1.28 5.14
N THR A 293 -10.56 2.14 5.75
CA THR A 293 -10.43 3.55 5.35
C THR A 293 -10.02 3.67 3.87
N ASP A 294 -9.02 2.90 3.48
CA ASP A 294 -8.42 2.92 2.16
C ASP A 294 -9.42 2.47 1.09
N ALA A 295 -10.12 1.36 1.34
CA ALA A 295 -11.13 0.83 0.45
C ALA A 295 -12.34 1.77 0.33
N ALA A 296 -12.81 2.36 1.44
CA ALA A 296 -13.93 3.30 1.41
C ALA A 296 -13.62 4.51 0.52
N ILE A 297 -12.44 5.12 0.65
CA ILE A 297 -12.00 6.23 -0.21
C ILE A 297 -11.91 5.78 -1.67
N ALA A 298 -11.21 4.68 -1.93
CA ALA A 298 -10.96 4.21 -3.30
C ALA A 298 -12.27 3.90 -4.04
N VAL A 299 -13.24 3.30 -3.35
CA VAL A 299 -14.56 2.99 -3.90
C VAL A 299 -15.40 4.25 -4.12
N LEU A 300 -15.46 5.17 -3.13
CA LEU A 300 -16.23 6.41 -3.26
C LEU A 300 -15.71 7.33 -4.37
N LYS A 301 -14.41 7.33 -4.60
CA LYS A 301 -13.76 8.08 -5.69
C LYS A 301 -13.71 7.34 -7.02
N ASN A 302 -14.12 6.06 -7.03
CA ASN A 302 -14.00 5.18 -8.19
C ASN A 302 -12.55 5.11 -8.73
N GLU A 303 -11.57 5.01 -7.82
CA GLU A 303 -10.13 4.90 -8.13
C GLU A 303 -9.68 3.46 -8.40
N VAL A 304 -10.46 2.48 -7.97
CA VAL A 304 -10.21 1.05 -8.18
C VAL A 304 -11.28 0.45 -9.07
N GLU A 305 -10.95 -0.54 -9.88
CA GLU A 305 -11.96 -1.20 -10.72
C GLU A 305 -12.99 -1.94 -9.85
N ASN A 306 -14.25 -1.96 -10.30
CA ASN A 306 -15.32 -2.69 -9.62
C ASN A 306 -15.22 -4.20 -9.93
N PRO A 307 -14.80 -5.04 -8.97
CA PRO A 307 -14.49 -6.44 -9.23
C PRO A 307 -15.72 -7.34 -9.36
N ILE A 308 -16.92 -6.81 -9.05
CA ILE A 308 -18.17 -7.57 -9.03
C ILE A 308 -19.21 -7.05 -10.05
N GLY A 309 -18.84 -6.09 -10.89
CA GLY A 309 -19.75 -5.47 -11.84
C GLY A 309 -20.98 -4.86 -11.16
N ASN A 310 -22.19 -5.18 -11.63
CA ASN A 310 -23.44 -4.60 -11.12
C ASN A 310 -24.13 -5.45 -10.03
N ILE A 311 -23.45 -6.46 -9.47
CA ILE A 311 -24.05 -7.36 -8.47
C ILE A 311 -24.48 -6.58 -7.22
N THR A 312 -25.68 -6.88 -6.70
CA THR A 312 -26.26 -6.24 -5.51
C THR A 312 -26.52 -7.18 -4.34
N ASN A 313 -26.02 -8.42 -4.39
CA ASN A 313 -26.21 -9.39 -3.32
C ASN A 313 -24.91 -10.05 -2.97
N HIS A 314 -24.68 -10.25 -1.68
CA HIS A 314 -23.59 -11.07 -1.20
C HIS A 314 -24.02 -11.89 0.03
N PHE A 315 -23.33 -13.01 0.25
CA PHE A 315 -23.38 -13.76 1.50
C PHE A 315 -21.98 -14.07 2.00
N GLY A 316 -21.81 -13.95 3.31
CA GLY A 316 -20.72 -14.56 4.04
C GLY A 316 -21.08 -15.98 4.52
N ARG A 317 -20.09 -16.69 5.02
CA ARG A 317 -20.23 -18.02 5.61
C ARG A 317 -21.03 -17.97 6.92
N ILE A 318 -21.90 -18.97 7.13
CA ILE A 318 -22.48 -19.30 8.44
C ILE A 318 -21.92 -20.63 8.92
N ASN A 319 -21.54 -20.72 10.20
CA ASN A 319 -20.98 -21.93 10.78
C ASN A 319 -21.97 -23.10 10.71
N GLY A 320 -21.49 -24.25 10.22
CA GLY A 320 -22.26 -25.50 10.14
C GLY A 320 -23.17 -25.61 8.91
N TYR A 321 -23.05 -24.68 7.95
CA TYR A 321 -23.78 -24.73 6.69
C TYR A 321 -22.82 -24.60 5.52
N ASP A 322 -23.14 -25.31 4.43
CA ASP A 322 -22.55 -25.06 3.13
C ASP A 322 -23.02 -23.71 2.61
N LEU A 323 -22.21 -23.13 1.74
CA LEU A 323 -22.60 -21.96 0.97
C LEU A 323 -22.66 -22.38 -0.50
N TRP A 324 -23.82 -22.22 -1.12
CA TRP A 324 -24.09 -22.72 -2.47
C TRP A 324 -25.10 -21.83 -3.21
N CYS A 325 -25.16 -21.97 -4.53
CA CYS A 325 -26.11 -21.25 -5.39
C CYS A 325 -26.86 -22.22 -6.31
N GLU A 326 -28.10 -21.89 -6.65
CA GLU A 326 -28.90 -22.64 -7.65
C GLU A 326 -28.32 -22.44 -9.05
N GLY A 327 -27.66 -23.46 -9.61
CA GLY A 327 -26.82 -23.30 -10.79
C GLY A 327 -27.56 -22.84 -12.05
N ASN A 328 -28.80 -23.25 -12.26
CA ASN A 328 -29.60 -22.81 -13.42
C ASN A 328 -30.25 -21.44 -13.22
N VAL A 329 -30.42 -20.99 -11.98
CA VAL A 329 -31.06 -19.70 -11.65
C VAL A 329 -30.03 -18.58 -11.55
N CYS A 330 -28.88 -18.87 -10.97
CA CYS A 330 -27.81 -17.90 -10.76
C CYS A 330 -27.17 -17.52 -12.11
N THR A 331 -27.16 -16.23 -12.44
CA THR A 331 -26.55 -15.73 -13.68
C THR A 331 -25.08 -15.38 -13.45
N ASP A 332 -24.77 -14.83 -12.29
CA ASP A 332 -23.45 -14.33 -11.94
C ASP A 332 -23.08 -14.80 -10.53
N ILE A 333 -21.89 -15.36 -10.37
CA ILE A 333 -21.31 -15.84 -9.12
C ILE A 333 -19.83 -15.48 -9.12
N ILE A 334 -19.42 -14.68 -8.14
CA ILE A 334 -18.02 -14.28 -7.93
C ILE A 334 -17.69 -14.48 -6.45
N VAL A 335 -16.61 -15.18 -6.16
CA VAL A 335 -16.12 -15.39 -4.80
C VAL A 335 -14.89 -14.52 -4.60
N ILE A 336 -14.86 -13.69 -3.55
CA ILE A 336 -13.70 -12.85 -3.23
C ILE A 336 -13.48 -12.91 -1.73
N ASN A 337 -12.32 -13.45 -1.31
CA ASN A 337 -11.89 -13.47 0.10
C ASN A 337 -12.97 -13.96 1.08
N GLY A 338 -13.67 -15.02 0.68
CA GLY A 338 -14.71 -15.65 1.49
C GLY A 338 -16.06 -14.92 1.55
N ASN A 339 -16.28 -13.94 0.67
CA ASN A 339 -17.59 -13.41 0.35
C ASN A 339 -18.05 -13.92 -1.01
N VAL A 340 -19.32 -14.30 -1.12
CA VAL A 340 -19.92 -14.72 -2.38
C VAL A 340 -20.89 -13.66 -2.86
N PHE A 341 -20.56 -13.06 -4.00
CA PHE A 341 -21.37 -12.09 -4.71
C PHE A 341 -22.16 -12.79 -5.80
N TYR A 342 -23.48 -12.58 -5.84
CA TYR A 342 -24.35 -13.32 -6.76
C TYR A 342 -25.57 -12.53 -7.24
N GLU A 343 -26.09 -12.91 -8.40
CA GLU A 343 -27.39 -12.49 -8.94
C GLU A 343 -28.10 -13.68 -9.60
N PRO A 344 -29.44 -13.76 -9.57
CA PRO A 344 -30.35 -12.82 -8.93
C PRO A 344 -30.51 -13.04 -7.42
N TYR A 345 -31.11 -12.08 -6.71
CA TYR A 345 -31.50 -12.24 -5.30
C TYR A 345 -32.34 -13.52 -5.10
N GLY A 346 -32.00 -14.29 -4.05
CA GLY A 346 -32.67 -15.55 -3.71
C GLY A 346 -32.05 -16.80 -4.35
N ALA A 347 -31.08 -16.66 -5.26
CA ALA A 347 -30.41 -17.81 -5.86
C ALA A 347 -29.27 -18.39 -5.00
N GLY A 348 -28.73 -17.60 -4.06
CA GLY A 348 -27.66 -18.02 -3.14
C GLY A 348 -28.20 -18.42 -1.78
N HIS A 349 -27.55 -19.39 -1.14
CA HIS A 349 -27.98 -19.99 0.12
C HIS A 349 -26.79 -20.24 1.05
N ASN A 350 -26.87 -19.73 2.29
CA ASN A 350 -25.82 -19.93 3.32
C ASN A 350 -26.38 -20.49 4.65
N CYS A 351 -27.66 -20.84 4.70
CA CYS A 351 -28.34 -21.43 5.86
C CYS A 351 -29.29 -22.58 5.47
N GLN A 352 -29.28 -23.01 4.20
CA GLN A 352 -30.10 -24.12 3.72
C GLN A 352 -29.26 -25.39 3.59
N THR A 353 -29.74 -26.47 4.21
CA THR A 353 -29.07 -27.78 4.19
C THR A 353 -29.39 -28.59 2.93
N THR A 354 -30.61 -28.48 2.41
CA THR A 354 -31.05 -29.21 1.21
C THR A 354 -30.69 -28.44 -0.05
N LYS A 355 -29.80 -29.01 -0.86
CA LYS A 355 -29.36 -28.45 -2.14
C LYS A 355 -30.29 -28.85 -3.27
N THR A 356 -30.45 -27.99 -4.27
CA THR A 356 -31.06 -28.37 -5.54
C THR A 356 -30.15 -29.32 -6.32
N ALA A 357 -30.70 -30.05 -7.28
CA ALA A 357 -29.94 -31.02 -8.08
C ALA A 357 -28.83 -30.37 -8.93
N ASP A 358 -28.97 -29.08 -9.23
CA ASP A 358 -28.07 -28.25 -10.02
C ASP A 358 -27.23 -27.30 -9.16
N ALA A 359 -27.15 -27.53 -7.84
CA ALA A 359 -26.44 -26.65 -6.93
C ALA A 359 -24.94 -26.54 -7.26
N ILE A 360 -24.45 -25.30 -7.31
CA ILE A 360 -23.03 -24.98 -7.32
C ILE A 360 -22.61 -24.74 -5.88
N VAL A 361 -21.88 -25.70 -5.29
CA VAL A 361 -21.33 -25.57 -3.93
C VAL A 361 -20.07 -24.71 -3.98
N LEU A 362 -20.03 -23.66 -3.17
CA LEU A 362 -18.95 -22.66 -3.15
C LEU A 362 -18.08 -22.80 -1.90
N TYR A 363 -18.71 -23.18 -0.79
CA TYR A 363 -18.06 -23.58 0.44
C TYR A 363 -18.65 -24.90 0.93
N ASP A 364 -17.80 -25.89 1.14
CA ASP A 364 -18.17 -27.17 1.74
C ASP A 364 -17.86 -27.11 3.25
N SER A 365 -18.90 -27.29 4.07
CA SER A 365 -18.79 -27.31 5.53
C SER A 365 -18.52 -28.71 6.09
N GLU A 366 -18.69 -29.75 5.27
CA GLU A 366 -18.31 -31.11 5.59
C GLU A 366 -16.82 -31.35 5.25
N ASN A 367 -16.27 -32.50 5.67
CA ASN A 367 -14.91 -32.95 5.32
C ASN A 367 -13.75 -31.97 5.57
N GLY A 368 -13.78 -31.24 6.68
CA GLY A 368 -12.67 -30.37 7.11
C GLY A 368 -12.84 -28.89 6.73
N GLY A 369 -13.87 -28.54 5.97
CA GLY A 369 -14.24 -27.16 5.69
C GLY A 369 -13.34 -26.48 4.66
N GLY A 370 -13.89 -26.01 3.54
CA GLY A 370 -13.06 -25.37 2.52
C GLY A 370 -13.82 -24.52 1.50
N TRP A 371 -13.19 -23.42 1.09
CA TRP A 371 -13.59 -22.67 -0.10
C TRP A 371 -13.20 -23.46 -1.34
N LEU A 372 -14.14 -23.63 -2.26
CA LEU A 372 -13.93 -24.38 -3.51
C LEU A 372 -13.53 -23.47 -4.68
N TYR A 373 -13.74 -22.16 -4.53
CA TYR A 373 -13.49 -21.15 -5.55
C TYR A 373 -12.93 -19.86 -4.94
N ASP A 374 -12.13 -19.16 -5.72
CA ASP A 374 -11.71 -17.77 -5.50
C ASP A 374 -11.62 -17.10 -6.87
N GLY A 375 -12.37 -16.01 -7.07
CA GLY A 375 -12.60 -15.34 -8.35
C GLY A 375 -13.94 -15.65 -9.00
N VAL A 376 -13.99 -15.45 -10.33
CA VAL A 376 -15.20 -15.61 -11.13
C VAL A 376 -15.57 -17.08 -11.30
N VAL A 377 -16.77 -17.46 -10.85
CA VAL A 377 -17.30 -18.84 -10.98
C VAL A 377 -18.24 -18.95 -12.18
N LYS A 378 -19.13 -17.97 -12.33
CA LYS A 378 -20.09 -17.92 -13.42
C LYS A 378 -20.41 -16.47 -13.72
N THR A 379 -20.47 -16.09 -15.00
CA THR A 379 -21.04 -14.79 -15.39
C THR A 379 -21.87 -14.94 -16.66
N SER A 380 -22.84 -14.06 -16.79
CA SER A 380 -23.64 -13.90 -18.00
C SER A 380 -22.84 -13.32 -19.19
N GLN A 381 -21.61 -12.85 -18.97
CA GLN A 381 -20.72 -12.32 -20.02
C GLN A 381 -19.80 -13.36 -20.67
N SER A 382 -19.88 -14.63 -20.28
CA SER A 382 -19.14 -15.72 -20.91
C SER A 382 -19.83 -16.18 -22.21
N ASN A 383 -19.53 -15.51 -23.32
CA ASN A 383 -19.68 -16.07 -24.67
C ASN A 383 -18.31 -16.42 -25.24
#